data_AF-A0A2N1PDB3-F1
#
_entry.id   AF-A0A2N1PDB3-F1
#
_cell.length_a   1.000
_cell.length_b   1.000
_cell.length_c   1.000
_cell.angle_alpha   90.00
_cell.angle_beta   90.00
_cell.angle_gamma   90.00
#
_symmetry.space_group_name_H-M   'P 1'
#
loop_
_entity.id
_entity.type
_entity.pdbx_description
1 polymer ?
#
loop_
_entity_poly.entity_id
_entity_poly.type
_entity_poly.pdbx_seq_one_letter_code
_entity_poly.pdbx_strand_id
1 'polypeptide(L)'
;MLITQQHLKDQESYFESLARWHALHAGDNYGLVRKSPSGEAALSLIATVSGSRLRVEIKRCQALTPGGYFIEVNDNLAEIITGETDITETQVPVFVAADADSRKLTGDPDSSEDIPRVPFQMQNYSVHLGKNPPFPEIQYIQVAELTINGSEVMPSPDYFPPCITINADDRLAQKTVDFRNRLENLLKLSTRAYMAVAAAGALEGASTTLQKAFKETVYHMVSYLASNLDNFMVGRNAMHPIMMVIYFKRLFRVVSSLLNLRPGLKDYLNERFFTRELNSEVGRFMSSVDAFLLMEYNHRDLGSQISMIENILNVLRGMMAFLAQTKPEQLGEQAVATETLTYAGKTYRNLAYTACRMEQVGELSYLQIQIAEPCPVNDSVILINKDLYSDAEWRSMQVRLGMNEARGLGETDPIDIDIVTFGNKVALHPRDMLKSSSVRKCTLIFRGTGNPKKLAGLGKMDLIVYKI
;
A
#
# COMPACT_ATOMS: atom_id res chain seq x y z
N MET A 1 -55.19 -0.03 39.65
CA MET A 1 -54.70 -0.81 38.50
C MET A 1 -53.79 -1.90 39.05
N LEU A 2 -54.09 -3.17 38.78
CA LEU A 2 -53.23 -4.27 39.23
C LEU A 2 -52.08 -4.43 38.23
N ILE A 3 -50.84 -4.44 38.72
CA ILE A 3 -49.66 -4.70 37.89
C ILE A 3 -49.63 -6.20 37.61
N THR A 4 -49.63 -6.58 36.33
CA THR A 4 -49.53 -7.98 35.88
C THR A 4 -48.13 -8.26 35.37
N GLN A 5 -47.78 -9.54 35.26
CA GLN A 5 -46.53 -9.98 34.62
C GLN A 5 -46.39 -9.44 33.19
N GLN A 6 -47.50 -9.32 32.46
CA GLN A 6 -47.50 -8.82 31.09
C GLN A 6 -47.01 -7.36 31.03
N HIS A 7 -47.43 -6.51 31.96
CA HIS A 7 -46.97 -5.11 31.99
C HIS A 7 -45.45 -5.02 32.13
N LEU A 8 -44.84 -5.88 32.94
CA LEU A 8 -43.38 -5.90 33.12
C LEU A 8 -42.65 -6.41 31.87
N LYS A 9 -43.18 -7.46 31.23
CA LYS A 9 -42.64 -8.01 29.96
C LYS A 9 -42.71 -6.99 28.82
N ASP A 10 -43.83 -6.27 28.71
CA ASP A 10 -44.01 -5.25 27.67
C ASP A 10 -43.05 -4.08 27.91
N GLN A 11 -42.86 -3.67 29.17
CA GLN A 11 -41.92 -2.62 29.54
C GLN A 11 -40.46 -3.02 29.26
N GLU A 12 -40.05 -4.24 29.61
CA GLU A 12 -38.73 -4.80 29.28
C GLU A 12 -38.52 -4.85 27.76
N SER A 13 -39.49 -5.39 27.02
CA SER A 13 -39.45 -5.46 25.55
C SER A 13 -39.34 -4.07 24.91
N TYR A 14 -40.00 -3.06 25.48
CA TYR A 14 -39.89 -1.68 25.04
C TYR A 14 -38.48 -1.13 25.28
N PHE A 15 -37.89 -1.34 26.46
CA PHE A 15 -36.53 -0.89 26.77
C PHE A 15 -35.48 -1.56 25.88
N GLU A 16 -35.58 -2.87 25.66
CA GLU A 16 -34.70 -3.59 24.74
C GLU A 16 -34.84 -3.09 23.31
N SER A 17 -36.06 -2.83 22.87
CA SER A 17 -36.32 -2.27 21.53
C SER A 17 -35.76 -0.87 21.41
N LEU A 18 -35.89 -0.02 22.44
CA LEU A 18 -35.30 1.32 22.47
C LEU A 18 -33.77 1.26 22.41
N ALA A 19 -33.15 0.36 23.18
CA ALA A 19 -31.71 0.14 23.16
C ALA A 19 -31.23 -0.35 21.78
N ARG A 20 -31.95 -1.30 21.16
CA ARG A 20 -31.69 -1.76 19.79
C ARG A 20 -31.81 -0.62 18.78
N TRP A 21 -32.86 0.19 18.85
CA TRP A 21 -33.05 1.37 17.99
C TRP A 21 -31.91 2.37 18.12
N HIS A 22 -31.44 2.63 19.34
CA HIS A 22 -30.29 3.49 19.58
C HIS A 22 -29.00 2.90 18.99
N ALA A 23 -28.79 1.59 19.11
CA ALA A 23 -27.63 0.90 18.53
C ALA A 23 -27.67 0.87 16.98
N LEU A 24 -28.86 0.75 16.39
CA LEU A 24 -29.09 0.69 14.94
C LEU A 24 -28.86 2.04 14.22
N HIS A 25 -28.77 3.16 14.94
CA HIS A 25 -28.76 4.51 14.33
C HIS A 25 -27.52 4.83 13.48
N ALA A 26 -26.52 3.93 13.40
CA ALA A 26 -25.33 4.16 12.60
C ALA A 26 -24.74 2.88 11.99
N GLY A 27 -25.33 2.40 10.89
CA GLY A 27 -24.70 1.43 9.98
C GLY A 27 -24.17 0.16 10.66
N ASP A 28 -22.93 -0.21 10.34
CA ASP A 28 -22.23 -1.40 10.84
C ASP A 28 -21.79 -1.33 12.32
N ASN A 29 -22.57 -0.69 13.21
CA ASN A 29 -22.29 -0.59 14.64
C ASN A 29 -22.65 -1.87 15.43
N TYR A 30 -22.07 -2.99 15.02
CA TYR A 30 -22.16 -4.28 15.71
C TYR A 30 -20.76 -4.90 15.79
N GLY A 31 -20.63 -6.08 16.39
CA GLY A 31 -19.32 -6.71 16.57
C GLY A 31 -18.94 -6.96 18.01
N LEU A 32 -17.70 -7.41 18.17
CA LEU A 32 -17.06 -7.53 19.47
C LEU A 32 -17.01 -6.16 20.17
N VAL A 33 -17.18 -6.18 21.49
CA VAL A 33 -17.14 -5.00 22.36
C VAL A 33 -16.35 -5.30 23.63
N ARG A 34 -15.38 -4.44 23.95
CA ARG A 34 -14.63 -4.55 25.21
C ARG A 34 -15.30 -3.67 26.28
N LYS A 35 -16.21 -4.26 27.05
CA LYS A 35 -16.99 -3.57 28.11
C LYS A 35 -16.16 -3.30 29.37
N SER A 36 -15.19 -4.17 29.67
CA SER A 36 -14.49 -4.12 30.96
C SER A 36 -13.26 -3.20 30.95
N PRO A 37 -13.11 -2.32 31.96
CA PRO A 37 -11.86 -1.60 32.20
C PRO A 37 -10.72 -2.51 32.68
N SER A 38 -10.99 -3.77 33.02
CA SER A 38 -9.99 -4.78 33.42
C SER A 38 -8.97 -5.08 32.32
N GLY A 39 -9.26 -4.72 31.06
CA GLY A 39 -8.36 -4.92 29.93
C GLY A 39 -8.42 -6.31 29.31
N GLU A 40 -9.25 -7.22 29.85
CA GLU A 40 -9.48 -8.55 29.28
C GLU A 40 -10.03 -8.48 27.85
N ALA A 41 -9.70 -9.49 27.04
CA ALA A 41 -10.18 -9.61 25.67
C ALA A 41 -11.71 -9.72 25.61
N ALA A 42 -12.31 -9.22 24.52
CA ALA A 42 -13.75 -9.37 24.29
C ALA A 42 -14.11 -10.83 23.96
N LEU A 43 -13.18 -11.60 23.42
CA LEU A 43 -13.36 -12.99 23.00
C LEU A 43 -12.24 -13.87 23.59
N SER A 44 -12.63 -14.98 24.21
CA SER A 44 -11.74 -16.05 24.66
C SER A 44 -12.35 -17.38 24.23
N LEU A 45 -11.67 -18.06 23.32
CA LEU A 45 -12.09 -19.35 22.77
C LEU A 45 -10.95 -20.36 22.82
N ILE A 46 -11.30 -21.63 22.97
CA ILE A 46 -10.40 -22.77 22.91
C ILE A 46 -10.93 -23.71 21.83
N ALA A 47 -10.08 -24.03 20.85
CA ALA A 47 -10.39 -24.98 19.80
C ALA A 47 -9.54 -26.24 19.97
N THR A 48 -10.17 -27.41 19.86
CA THR A 48 -9.49 -28.71 19.95
C THR A 48 -9.94 -29.62 18.83
N VAL A 49 -8.99 -30.38 18.26
CA VAL A 49 -9.27 -31.41 17.24
C VAL A 49 -9.07 -32.79 17.85
N SER A 50 -10.07 -33.64 17.69
CA SER A 50 -10.05 -35.03 18.13
C SER A 50 -10.49 -35.93 16.98
N GLY A 51 -9.53 -36.58 16.32
CA GLY A 51 -9.79 -37.35 15.11
C GLY A 51 -10.30 -36.46 13.98
N SER A 52 -11.52 -36.71 13.49
CA SER A 52 -12.18 -35.90 12.46
C SER A 52 -13.11 -34.81 13.02
N ARG A 53 -13.11 -34.58 14.34
CA ARG A 53 -14.01 -33.61 14.99
C ARG A 53 -13.27 -32.39 15.48
N LEU A 54 -13.85 -31.23 15.22
CA LEU A 54 -13.47 -29.95 15.80
C LEU A 54 -14.47 -29.61 16.91
N ARG A 55 -13.95 -29.30 18.09
CA ARG A 55 -14.70 -28.75 19.22
C ARG A 55 -14.19 -27.36 19.55
N VAL A 56 -15.11 -26.40 19.67
CA VAL A 56 -14.82 -25.01 20.07
C VAL A 56 -15.59 -24.70 21.33
N GLU A 57 -14.88 -24.24 22.35
CA GLU A 57 -15.41 -23.77 23.62
C GLU A 57 -15.18 -22.27 23.74
N ILE A 58 -16.25 -21.51 23.96
CA ILE A 58 -16.17 -20.06 24.20
C ILE A 58 -16.38 -19.82 25.69
N LYS A 59 -15.31 -19.36 26.34
CA LYS A 59 -15.29 -18.97 27.77
C LYS A 59 -15.69 -17.52 27.98
N ARG A 60 -15.39 -16.69 26.99
CA ARG A 60 -15.75 -15.29 27.01
C ARG A 60 -16.13 -14.81 25.63
N CYS A 61 -17.24 -14.10 25.53
CA CYS A 61 -17.65 -13.41 24.32
C CYS A 61 -18.52 -12.22 24.71
N GLN A 62 -18.05 -11.02 24.41
CA GLN A 62 -18.78 -9.76 24.54
C GLN A 62 -19.00 -9.20 23.14
N ALA A 63 -20.24 -9.25 22.66
CA ALA A 63 -20.56 -8.84 21.31
C ALA A 63 -21.98 -8.27 21.19
N LEU A 64 -22.18 -7.46 20.16
CA LEU A 64 -23.50 -7.09 19.65
C LEU A 64 -23.68 -7.71 18.28
N THR A 65 -24.82 -8.35 18.05
CA THR A 65 -25.20 -8.86 16.72
C THR A 65 -25.71 -7.72 15.84
N PRO A 66 -25.86 -7.93 14.50
CA PRO A 66 -26.41 -6.90 13.61
C PRO A 66 -27.82 -6.42 13.98
N GLY A 67 -28.62 -7.24 14.67
CA GLY A 67 -29.93 -6.88 15.19
C GLY A 67 -29.91 -6.15 16.53
N GLY A 68 -28.72 -5.88 17.09
CA GLY A 68 -28.55 -5.26 18.40
C GLY A 68 -28.80 -6.22 19.57
N TYR A 69 -28.75 -7.54 19.37
CA TYR A 69 -28.80 -8.49 20.47
C TYR A 69 -27.45 -8.55 21.16
N PHE A 70 -27.46 -8.48 22.49
CA PHE A 70 -26.26 -8.47 23.30
C PHE A 70 -25.87 -9.88 23.74
N ILE A 71 -24.62 -10.24 23.46
CA ILE A 71 -23.99 -11.51 23.84
C ILE A 71 -23.01 -11.22 24.96
N GLU A 72 -23.23 -11.81 26.14
CA GLU A 72 -22.32 -11.75 27.29
C GLU A 72 -22.10 -13.16 27.83
N VAL A 73 -21.08 -13.83 27.30
CA VAL A 73 -20.52 -15.06 27.85
C VAL A 73 -19.32 -14.66 28.71
N ASN A 74 -19.27 -15.12 29.97
CA ASN A 74 -18.21 -14.78 30.91
C ASN A 74 -18.00 -15.92 31.92
N ASP A 75 -16.75 -16.12 32.32
CA ASP A 75 -16.34 -17.09 33.35
C ASP A 75 -17.06 -16.84 34.70
N ASN A 76 -17.36 -15.58 35.03
CA ASN A 76 -18.10 -15.23 36.26
C ASN A 76 -19.54 -15.77 36.28
N LEU A 77 -20.11 -16.08 35.12
CA LEU A 77 -21.43 -16.69 35.00
C LEU A 77 -21.36 -18.23 34.94
N ALA A 78 -20.15 -18.80 35.10
CA ALA A 78 -19.84 -20.22 34.92
C ALA A 78 -20.37 -20.79 33.59
N GLU A 79 -20.51 -19.93 32.57
CA GLU A 79 -21.12 -20.28 31.30
C GLU A 79 -20.05 -20.49 30.23
N ILE A 80 -19.83 -21.76 29.88
CA ILE A 80 -19.04 -22.15 28.71
C ILE A 80 -20.03 -22.66 27.66
N ILE A 81 -20.09 -21.98 26.52
CA ILE A 81 -20.86 -22.46 25.36
C ILE A 81 -19.94 -23.23 24.42
N THR A 82 -20.42 -24.36 23.92
CA THR A 82 -19.63 -25.30 23.12
C THR A 82 -20.32 -25.58 21.78
N GLY A 83 -19.53 -25.67 20.72
CA GLY A 83 -19.96 -26.14 19.41
C GLY A 83 -19.04 -27.25 18.92
N GLU A 84 -19.59 -28.23 18.21
CA GLU A 84 -18.84 -29.33 17.62
C GLU A 84 -19.26 -29.53 16.16
N THR A 85 -18.30 -29.84 15.29
CA THR A 85 -18.56 -30.22 13.89
C THR A 85 -17.52 -31.23 13.43
N ASP A 86 -17.89 -32.02 12.42
CA ASP A 86 -16.92 -32.78 11.64
C ASP A 86 -16.10 -31.83 10.77
N ILE A 87 -14.81 -32.13 10.62
CA ILE A 87 -13.86 -31.36 9.83
C ILE A 87 -14.04 -31.73 8.37
N THR A 88 -14.74 -30.88 7.62
CA THR A 88 -14.94 -31.03 6.17
C THR A 88 -14.12 -30.05 5.34
N GLU A 89 -13.68 -28.95 5.96
CA GLU A 89 -13.00 -27.83 5.32
C GLU A 89 -11.77 -27.41 6.13
N THR A 90 -10.79 -26.81 5.45
CA THR A 90 -9.57 -26.31 6.09
C THR A 90 -9.77 -24.97 6.79
N GLN A 91 -10.84 -24.24 6.44
CA GLN A 91 -11.25 -23.00 7.09
C GLN A 91 -12.64 -23.21 7.67
N VAL A 92 -12.81 -22.94 8.96
CA VAL A 92 -14.07 -23.15 9.67
C VAL A 92 -14.48 -21.85 10.38
N PRO A 93 -15.53 -21.16 9.90
CA PRO A 93 -16.08 -20.02 10.62
C PRO A 93 -16.73 -20.45 11.94
N VAL A 94 -16.62 -19.59 12.94
CA VAL A 94 -17.21 -19.77 14.28
C VAL A 94 -18.24 -18.68 14.50
N PHE A 95 -19.50 -19.08 14.66
CA PHE A 95 -20.61 -18.18 14.91
C PHE A 95 -21.12 -18.32 16.34
N VAL A 96 -21.55 -17.20 16.92
CA VAL A 96 -22.32 -17.16 18.16
C VAL A 96 -23.70 -16.60 17.83
N ALA A 97 -24.74 -17.36 18.17
CA ALA A 97 -26.13 -16.97 18.00
C ALA A 97 -26.78 -16.68 19.35
N ALA A 98 -27.58 -15.61 19.42
CA ALA A 98 -28.45 -15.29 20.53
C ALA A 98 -29.88 -15.69 20.18
N ASP A 99 -30.42 -16.67 20.88
CA ASP A 99 -31.81 -17.09 20.73
C ASP A 99 -32.70 -16.05 21.42
N ALA A 100 -33.43 -15.28 20.61
CA ALA A 100 -34.28 -14.19 21.10
C ALA A 100 -35.55 -14.68 21.82
N ASP A 101 -35.99 -15.90 21.50
CA ASP A 101 -37.24 -16.48 21.98
C ASP A 101 -37.02 -17.34 23.25
N SER A 102 -35.76 -17.64 23.56
CA SER A 102 -35.37 -18.49 24.68
C SER A 102 -34.48 -17.75 25.67
N ARG A 103 -35.09 -17.31 26.79
CA ARG A 103 -34.37 -16.70 27.92
C ARG A 103 -34.18 -17.70 29.04
N LYS A 104 -33.02 -17.61 29.69
CA LYS A 104 -32.70 -18.33 30.93
C LYS A 104 -32.59 -17.37 32.11
N LEU A 105 -32.94 -17.88 33.28
CA LEU A 105 -32.74 -17.18 34.56
C LEU A 105 -31.25 -17.28 34.96
N THR A 106 -30.65 -16.19 35.45
CA THR A 106 -29.23 -16.14 35.81
C THR A 106 -28.95 -15.19 36.98
N GLY A 107 -27.90 -15.48 37.73
CA GLY A 107 -27.49 -14.79 38.95
C GLY A 107 -27.90 -15.52 40.23
N ASP A 108 -27.31 -15.12 41.34
CA ASP A 108 -27.56 -15.72 42.65
C ASP A 108 -28.88 -15.19 43.25
N PRO A 109 -29.76 -16.07 43.79
CA PRO A 109 -30.96 -15.63 44.48
C PRO A 109 -30.61 -14.69 45.64
N ASP A 110 -31.27 -13.54 45.73
CA ASP A 110 -31.08 -12.64 46.86
C ASP A 110 -31.79 -13.21 48.10
N SER A 111 -31.00 -13.74 49.03
CA SER A 111 -31.50 -14.35 50.27
C SER A 111 -32.08 -13.33 51.27
N SER A 112 -31.90 -12.03 51.03
CA SER A 112 -32.45 -10.96 51.87
C SER A 112 -33.90 -10.58 51.51
N GLU A 113 -34.41 -11.09 50.38
CA GLU A 113 -35.79 -10.88 49.95
C GLU A 113 -36.72 -11.95 50.54
N ASP A 114 -37.93 -11.55 50.94
CA ASP A 114 -38.96 -12.46 51.48
C ASP A 114 -39.30 -13.61 50.51
N ILE A 115 -39.14 -13.39 49.21
CA ILE A 115 -39.22 -14.39 48.15
C ILE A 115 -37.93 -14.26 47.32
N PRO A 116 -36.98 -15.21 47.42
CA PRO A 116 -35.71 -15.11 46.71
C PRO A 116 -35.93 -15.05 45.20
N ARG A 117 -35.71 -13.88 44.59
CA ARG A 117 -35.78 -13.73 43.14
C ARG A 117 -34.43 -14.00 42.50
N VAL A 118 -34.46 -14.59 41.31
CA VAL A 118 -33.26 -14.66 40.47
C VAL A 118 -33.02 -13.27 39.88
N PRO A 119 -31.78 -12.73 39.94
CA PRO A 119 -31.51 -11.33 39.63
C PRO A 119 -31.82 -10.92 38.18
N PHE A 120 -31.55 -11.80 37.21
CA PHE A 120 -31.55 -11.43 35.79
C PHE A 120 -32.13 -12.52 34.88
N GLN A 121 -32.55 -12.10 33.68
CA GLN A 121 -32.77 -12.98 32.53
C GLN A 121 -31.73 -12.69 31.46
N MET A 122 -31.17 -13.73 30.86
CA MET A 122 -30.25 -13.62 29.73
C MET A 122 -30.75 -14.46 28.57
N GLN A 123 -30.39 -14.07 27.35
CA GLN A 123 -30.64 -14.88 26.16
C GLN A 123 -29.84 -16.18 26.22
N ASN A 124 -30.39 -17.24 25.67
CA ASN A 124 -29.63 -18.47 25.44
C ASN A 124 -28.68 -18.27 24.25
N TYR A 125 -27.42 -18.66 24.44
CA TYR A 125 -26.39 -18.56 23.41
C TYR A 125 -26.02 -19.95 22.87
N SER A 126 -25.73 -20.03 21.59
CA SER A 126 -25.25 -21.26 20.95
C SER A 126 -24.09 -20.99 20.01
N VAL A 127 -23.17 -21.96 19.93
CA VAL A 127 -22.00 -21.91 19.04
C VAL A 127 -22.27 -22.79 17.82
N HIS A 128 -22.06 -22.23 16.63
CA HIS A 128 -22.19 -22.95 15.36
C HIS A 128 -20.89 -22.88 14.59
N LEU A 129 -20.49 -23.99 13.97
CA LEU A 129 -19.22 -24.14 13.28
C LEU A 129 -19.47 -24.48 11.80
N GLY A 130 -18.71 -23.84 10.90
CA GLY A 130 -18.71 -24.16 9.46
C GLY A 130 -19.89 -23.56 8.70
N LYS A 131 -21.13 -23.87 9.11
CA LYS A 131 -22.35 -23.39 8.45
C LYS A 131 -22.98 -22.24 9.21
N ASN A 132 -23.72 -21.40 8.48
CA ASN A 132 -24.53 -20.35 9.10
C ASN A 132 -25.51 -20.96 10.11
N PRO A 133 -25.67 -20.34 11.29
CA PRO A 133 -26.65 -20.76 12.28
C PRO A 133 -28.08 -20.81 11.69
N PRO A 134 -28.96 -21.70 12.19
CA PRO A 134 -30.37 -21.76 11.78
C PRO A 134 -31.21 -20.64 12.43
N PHE A 135 -30.67 -19.42 12.48
CA PHE A 135 -31.29 -18.22 13.03
C PHE A 135 -31.29 -17.10 11.98
N PRO A 136 -32.15 -16.08 12.08
CA PRO A 136 -32.03 -14.87 11.26
C PRO A 136 -30.64 -14.22 11.40
N GLU A 137 -30.08 -13.66 10.31
CA GLU A 137 -28.73 -13.04 10.32
C GLU A 137 -28.56 -11.95 11.38
N ILE A 138 -29.65 -11.31 11.78
CA ILE A 138 -29.65 -10.27 12.81
C ILE A 138 -29.38 -10.83 14.22
N GLN A 139 -29.52 -12.14 14.44
CA GLN A 139 -29.40 -12.81 15.75
C GLN A 139 -28.06 -13.50 15.97
N TYR A 140 -27.17 -13.52 14.98
CA TYR A 140 -25.87 -14.16 15.13
C TYR A 140 -24.73 -13.31 14.57
N ILE A 141 -23.51 -13.68 14.95
CA ILE A 141 -22.31 -13.02 14.50
C ILE A 141 -21.16 -14.01 14.36
N GLN A 142 -20.34 -13.87 13.31
CA GLN A 142 -19.09 -14.60 13.18
C GLN A 142 -18.03 -13.96 14.09
N VAL A 143 -17.55 -14.69 15.09
CA VAL A 143 -16.59 -14.18 16.08
C VAL A 143 -15.16 -14.62 15.78
N ALA A 144 -14.99 -15.69 15.00
CA ALA A 144 -13.69 -16.19 14.58
C ALA A 144 -13.80 -16.96 13.26
N GLU A 145 -12.64 -17.20 12.66
CA GLU A 145 -12.45 -18.20 11.62
C GLU A 145 -11.19 -18.98 11.98
N LEU A 146 -11.27 -20.31 11.90
CA LEU A 146 -10.20 -21.20 12.29
C LEU A 146 -9.61 -21.86 11.04
N THR A 147 -8.29 -21.88 10.93
CA THR A 147 -7.54 -22.68 9.96
C THR A 147 -7.10 -23.98 10.61
N ILE A 148 -7.40 -25.09 9.93
CA ILE A 148 -7.09 -26.45 10.39
C ILE A 148 -6.01 -27.04 9.50
N ASN A 149 -4.91 -27.50 10.10
CA ASN A 149 -3.84 -28.20 9.41
C ASN A 149 -3.48 -29.49 10.17
N GLY A 150 -4.03 -30.61 9.71
CA GLY A 150 -3.93 -31.88 10.44
C GLY A 150 -4.61 -31.79 11.81
N SER A 151 -3.84 -31.96 12.89
CA SER A 151 -4.31 -31.81 14.27
C SER A 151 -4.17 -30.40 14.84
N GLU A 152 -3.52 -29.48 14.12
CA GLU A 152 -3.33 -28.11 14.57
C GLU A 152 -4.51 -27.23 14.16
N VAL A 153 -4.98 -26.41 15.10
CA VAL A 153 -6.01 -25.39 14.86
C VAL A 153 -5.48 -24.04 15.26
N MET A 154 -5.58 -23.08 14.36
CA MET A 154 -5.15 -21.71 14.60
C MET A 154 -6.20 -20.72 14.10
N PRO A 155 -6.30 -19.51 14.68
CA PRO A 155 -7.09 -18.44 14.08
C PRO A 155 -6.60 -18.13 12.67
N SER A 156 -7.52 -17.93 11.73
CA SER A 156 -7.22 -17.55 10.35
C SER A 156 -6.47 -16.21 10.31
N PRO A 157 -5.31 -16.13 9.65
CA PRO A 157 -4.47 -14.92 9.62
C PRO A 157 -5.14 -13.75 8.89
N ASP A 158 -6.06 -14.07 7.97
CA ASP A 158 -6.73 -13.09 7.11
C ASP A 158 -8.09 -12.65 7.66
N TYR A 159 -8.65 -13.39 8.61
CA TYR A 159 -9.91 -13.04 9.25
C TYR A 159 -9.73 -12.08 10.44
N PHE A 160 -10.52 -11.01 10.43
CA PHE A 160 -10.72 -10.11 11.57
C PHE A 160 -12.22 -10.03 11.86
N PRO A 161 -12.66 -10.28 13.11
CA PRO A 161 -14.08 -10.23 13.42
C PRO A 161 -14.64 -8.81 13.31
N PRO A 162 -15.94 -8.67 13.02
CA PRO A 162 -16.66 -7.42 13.21
C PRO A 162 -16.45 -6.90 14.65
N CYS A 163 -16.19 -5.61 14.80
CA CYS A 163 -15.85 -4.97 16.06
C CYS A 163 -16.44 -3.55 16.11
N ILE A 164 -17.08 -3.20 17.23
CA ILE A 164 -17.59 -1.83 17.43
C ILE A 164 -16.44 -0.85 17.63
N THR A 165 -15.35 -1.32 18.24
CA THR A 165 -14.13 -0.56 18.44
C THR A 165 -12.95 -1.43 18.07
N ILE A 166 -11.93 -0.84 17.43
CA ILE A 166 -10.72 -1.55 17.01
C ILE A 166 -10.05 -2.34 18.14
N ASN A 167 -10.15 -1.85 19.39
CA ASN A 167 -9.57 -2.51 20.56
C ASN A 167 -10.37 -3.70 21.10
N ALA A 168 -11.51 -4.05 20.50
CA ALA A 168 -12.27 -5.22 20.92
C ALA A 168 -11.52 -6.52 20.59
N ASP A 169 -10.83 -6.55 19.44
CA ASP A 169 -9.96 -7.64 19.01
C ASP A 169 -8.47 -7.26 19.15
N ASP A 170 -7.68 -8.12 19.79
CA ASP A 170 -6.27 -7.81 20.07
C ASP A 170 -5.42 -7.79 18.80
N ARG A 171 -5.74 -8.64 17.79
CA ARG A 171 -5.00 -8.67 16.52
C ARG A 171 -5.25 -7.41 15.72
N LEU A 172 -6.50 -6.97 15.62
CA LEU A 172 -6.88 -5.72 14.96
C LEU A 172 -6.24 -4.53 15.68
N ALA A 173 -6.30 -4.49 17.01
CA ALA A 173 -5.65 -3.45 17.81
C ALA A 173 -4.15 -3.34 17.50
N GLN A 174 -3.45 -4.49 17.48
CA GLN A 174 -2.02 -4.53 17.16
C GLN A 174 -1.76 -4.06 15.72
N LYS A 175 -2.56 -4.50 14.75
CA LYS A 175 -2.44 -4.03 13.36
C LYS A 175 -2.64 -2.52 13.23
N THR A 176 -3.58 -1.94 13.95
CA THR A 176 -3.78 -0.49 13.97
C THR A 176 -2.59 0.24 14.61
N VAL A 177 -1.98 -0.31 15.66
CA VAL A 177 -0.73 0.24 16.22
C VAL A 177 0.40 0.19 15.17
N ASP A 178 0.54 -0.92 14.45
CA ASP A 178 1.54 -1.04 13.38
C ASP A 178 1.30 -0.01 12.26
N PHE A 179 0.03 0.21 11.89
CA PHE A 179 -0.34 1.26 10.94
C PHE A 179 0.00 2.66 11.44
N ARG A 180 -0.25 2.97 12.71
CA ARG A 180 0.14 4.24 13.31
C ARG A 180 1.65 4.46 13.21
N ASN A 181 2.44 3.45 13.57
CA ASN A 181 3.90 3.51 13.48
C ASN A 181 4.38 3.70 12.03
N ARG A 182 3.72 3.05 11.06
CA ARG A 182 4.01 3.22 9.63
C ARG A 182 3.66 4.63 9.13
N LEU A 183 2.57 5.23 9.60
CA LEU A 183 2.21 6.62 9.28
C LEU A 183 3.23 7.62 9.85
N GLU A 184 3.71 7.39 11.08
CA GLU A 184 4.80 8.19 11.67
C GLU A 184 6.11 8.07 10.89
N ASN A 185 6.46 6.85 10.49
CA ASN A 185 7.62 6.63 9.62
C ASN A 185 7.45 7.34 8.28
N LEU A 186 6.27 7.25 7.68
CA LEU A 186 5.95 7.91 6.42
C LEU A 186 6.08 9.43 6.55
N LEU A 187 5.59 10.03 7.63
CA LEU A 187 5.77 11.45 7.92
C LEU A 187 7.25 11.81 8.01
N LYS A 188 8.05 11.04 8.76
CA LYS A 188 9.51 11.25 8.87
C LYS A 188 10.20 11.18 7.50
N LEU A 189 9.86 10.20 6.67
CA LEU A 189 10.40 10.06 5.32
C LEU A 189 10.00 11.22 4.42
N SER A 190 8.73 11.64 4.45
CA SER A 190 8.24 12.80 3.70
C SER A 190 8.95 14.08 4.15
N THR A 191 9.14 14.32 5.44
CA THR A 191 9.90 15.47 5.94
C THR A 191 11.34 15.45 5.43
N ARG A 192 12.01 14.29 5.46
CA ARG A 192 13.37 14.14 4.92
C ARG A 192 13.43 14.40 3.42
N ALA A 193 12.47 13.87 2.65
CA ALA A 193 12.35 14.13 1.22
C ALA A 193 12.17 15.63 0.93
N TYR A 194 11.37 16.34 1.74
CA TYR A 194 11.23 17.78 1.60
C TYR A 194 12.56 18.50 1.85
N MET A 195 13.27 18.14 2.92
CA MET A 195 14.56 18.74 3.27
C MET A 195 15.64 18.47 2.20
N ALA A 196 15.61 17.30 1.55
CA ALA A 196 16.55 16.96 0.47
C ALA A 196 16.49 17.96 -0.70
N VAL A 197 15.34 18.59 -0.93
CA VAL A 197 15.14 19.59 -2.01
C VAL A 197 15.09 21.02 -1.47
N ALA A 198 14.87 21.21 -0.17
CA ALA A 198 14.78 22.53 0.46
C ALA A 198 16.12 23.08 1.00
N ALA A 199 17.17 22.26 1.14
CA ALA A 199 18.47 22.70 1.65
C ALA A 199 19.06 23.87 0.83
N ALA A 200 19.41 24.97 1.53
CA ALA A 200 19.94 26.19 0.93
C ALA A 200 21.24 25.91 0.15
N GLY A 201 21.30 26.40 -1.09
CA GLY A 201 22.38 26.12 -2.07
C GLY A 201 21.95 25.24 -3.25
N ALA A 202 20.88 24.46 -3.11
CA ALA A 202 20.30 23.70 -4.23
C ALA A 202 19.41 24.56 -5.17
N LEU A 203 19.08 25.78 -4.75
CA LEU A 203 18.10 26.67 -5.39
C LEU A 203 18.66 28.06 -5.74
N GLU A 204 19.97 28.29 -5.61
CA GLU A 204 20.62 29.48 -6.19
C GLU A 204 20.77 29.27 -7.70
N GLY A 205 19.64 29.40 -8.41
CA GLY A 205 19.48 29.13 -9.83
C GLY A 205 18.00 28.93 -10.19
N ALA A 206 17.65 28.97 -11.47
CA ALA A 206 16.28 28.72 -11.91
C ALA A 206 15.83 27.30 -11.52
N SER A 207 14.94 27.18 -10.52
CA SER A 207 14.41 25.88 -10.11
C SER A 207 13.59 25.24 -11.25
N THR A 208 13.85 23.98 -11.56
CA THR A 208 13.12 23.28 -12.63
C THR A 208 11.66 23.04 -12.28
N THR A 209 10.83 22.81 -13.31
CA THR A 209 9.43 22.41 -13.14
C THR A 209 9.32 21.10 -12.34
N LEU A 210 10.26 20.17 -12.51
CA LEU A 210 10.30 18.91 -11.77
C LEU A 210 10.66 19.12 -10.29
N GLN A 211 11.66 19.97 -9.99
CA GLN A 211 12.02 20.33 -8.61
C GLN A 211 10.86 21.00 -7.88
N LYS A 212 10.16 21.93 -8.54
CA LYS A 212 8.94 22.56 -8.01
C LYS A 212 7.85 21.52 -7.73
N ALA A 213 7.55 20.66 -8.70
CA ALA A 213 6.55 19.60 -8.57
C ALA A 213 6.88 18.62 -7.43
N PHE A 214 8.14 18.23 -7.31
CA PHE A 214 8.64 17.39 -6.21
C PHE A 214 8.42 18.09 -4.87
N LYS A 215 8.93 19.32 -4.71
CA LYS A 215 8.88 20.07 -3.45
C LYS A 215 7.44 20.27 -2.98
N GLU A 216 6.56 20.69 -3.89
CA GLU A 216 5.13 20.88 -3.59
C GLU A 216 4.44 19.57 -3.22
N THR A 217 4.70 18.48 -3.94
CA THR A 217 4.13 17.16 -3.65
C THR A 217 4.49 16.70 -2.25
N VAL A 218 5.77 16.77 -1.90
CA VAL A 218 6.22 16.34 -0.58
C VAL A 218 5.74 17.29 0.52
N TYR A 219 5.68 18.60 0.26
CA TYR A 219 5.12 19.58 1.19
C TYR A 219 3.65 19.29 1.53
N HIS A 220 2.81 19.01 0.51
CA HIS A 220 1.41 18.66 0.73
C HIS A 220 1.26 17.33 1.48
N MET A 221 2.14 16.36 1.21
CA MET A 221 2.16 15.09 1.94
C MET A 221 2.48 15.29 3.42
N VAL A 222 3.53 16.07 3.74
CA VAL A 222 3.91 16.41 5.12
C VAL A 222 2.78 17.15 5.82
N SER A 223 2.22 18.18 5.17
CA SER A 223 1.12 18.97 5.72
C SER A 223 -0.11 18.11 6.03
N TYR A 224 -0.49 17.21 5.11
CA TYR A 224 -1.63 16.31 5.34
C TYR A 224 -1.37 15.38 6.52
N LEU A 225 -0.21 14.69 6.53
CA LEU A 225 0.13 13.74 7.58
C LEU A 225 0.20 14.43 8.95
N ALA A 226 0.93 15.54 9.07
CA ALA A 226 1.09 16.27 10.32
C ALA A 226 -0.26 16.73 10.91
N SER A 227 -1.18 17.22 10.07
CA SER A 227 -2.49 17.71 10.52
C SER A 227 -3.50 16.59 10.83
N ASN A 228 -3.28 15.37 10.33
CA ASN A 228 -4.24 14.28 10.47
C ASN A 228 -3.74 13.12 11.32
N LEU A 229 -2.45 13.06 11.66
CA LEU A 229 -1.88 11.90 12.33
C LEU A 229 -2.66 11.58 13.61
N ASP A 230 -2.88 12.55 14.50
CA ASP A 230 -3.56 12.35 15.79
C ASP A 230 -5.05 11.99 15.69
N ASN A 231 -5.68 12.19 14.53
CA ASN A 231 -7.03 11.65 14.29
C ASN A 231 -7.03 10.11 14.20
N PHE A 232 -5.87 9.49 13.97
CA PHE A 232 -5.69 8.04 13.97
C PHE A 232 -5.44 7.52 15.39
N MET A 233 -6.53 7.46 16.18
CA MET A 233 -6.51 7.02 17.57
C MET A 233 -6.31 5.52 17.73
N VAL A 234 -5.44 5.14 18.66
CA VAL A 234 -5.13 3.75 19.04
C VAL A 234 -5.38 3.52 20.53
N GLY A 235 -5.43 2.26 20.96
CA GLY A 235 -5.61 1.88 22.36
C GLY A 235 -7.06 1.98 22.84
N ARG A 236 -7.29 2.43 24.07
CA ARG A 236 -8.62 2.40 24.71
C ARG A 236 -9.66 3.30 24.03
N ASN A 237 -9.22 4.41 23.44
CA ASN A 237 -10.06 5.35 22.72
C ASN A 237 -10.05 5.09 21.21
N ALA A 238 -9.68 3.88 20.80
CA ALA A 238 -9.65 3.53 19.39
C ALA A 238 -11.07 3.62 18.78
N MET A 239 -11.10 4.08 17.53
CA MET A 239 -12.32 4.29 16.76
C MET A 239 -12.97 2.98 16.29
N HIS A 240 -14.17 3.11 15.70
CA HIS A 240 -14.79 2.05 14.91
C HIS A 240 -13.91 1.71 13.67
N PRO A 241 -13.78 0.45 13.24
CA PRO A 241 -12.91 0.07 12.11
C PRO A 241 -13.18 0.82 10.80
N ILE A 242 -14.44 1.20 10.53
CA ILE A 242 -14.79 2.05 9.38
C ILE A 242 -14.01 3.37 9.34
N MET A 243 -13.74 3.97 10.50
CA MET A 243 -13.04 5.24 10.59
C MET A 243 -11.55 5.07 10.24
N MET A 244 -10.95 3.92 10.57
CA MET A 244 -9.60 3.55 10.11
C MET A 244 -9.56 3.42 8.58
N VAL A 245 -10.55 2.75 7.99
CA VAL A 245 -10.63 2.59 6.53
C VAL A 245 -10.81 3.95 5.83
N ILE A 246 -11.69 4.80 6.36
CA ILE A 246 -11.91 6.17 5.86
C ILE A 246 -10.61 7.00 5.95
N TYR A 247 -9.84 6.85 7.03
CA TYR A 247 -8.56 7.54 7.18
C TYR A 247 -7.61 7.22 6.02
N PHE A 248 -7.45 5.92 5.70
CA PHE A 248 -6.61 5.49 4.59
C PHE A 248 -7.17 5.88 3.23
N LYS A 249 -8.50 5.87 3.05
CA LYS A 249 -9.12 6.40 1.83
C LYS A 249 -8.80 7.88 1.63
N ARG A 250 -8.78 8.69 2.68
CA ARG A 250 -8.41 10.11 2.57
C ARG A 250 -6.93 10.26 2.21
N LEU A 251 -6.04 9.52 2.87
CA LEU A 251 -4.61 9.53 2.57
C LEU A 251 -4.33 9.14 1.11
N PHE A 252 -4.87 8.01 0.66
CA PHE A 252 -4.61 7.52 -0.70
C PHE A 252 -5.25 8.41 -1.77
N ARG A 253 -6.37 9.07 -1.47
CA ARG A 253 -6.93 10.09 -2.35
C ARG A 253 -5.98 11.28 -2.50
N VAL A 254 -5.37 11.76 -1.42
CA VAL A 254 -4.33 12.81 -1.49
C VAL A 254 -3.16 12.37 -2.36
N VAL A 255 -2.63 11.15 -2.16
CA VAL A 255 -1.53 10.61 -2.96
C VAL A 255 -1.90 10.53 -4.45
N SER A 256 -3.06 9.96 -4.76
CA SER A 256 -3.55 9.83 -6.14
C SER A 256 -3.71 11.20 -6.81
N SER A 257 -4.31 12.18 -6.11
CA SER A 257 -4.46 13.54 -6.61
C SER A 257 -3.12 14.23 -6.85
N LEU A 258 -2.16 14.12 -5.92
CA LEU A 258 -0.84 14.73 -6.07
C LEU A 258 -0.08 14.19 -7.29
N LEU A 259 -0.12 12.87 -7.51
CA LEU A 259 0.55 12.26 -8.68
C LEU A 259 -0.14 12.65 -10.00
N ASN A 260 -1.47 12.72 -10.03
CA ASN A 260 -2.19 13.08 -11.25
C ASN A 260 -2.06 14.57 -11.62
N LEU A 261 -1.90 15.46 -10.64
CA LEU A 261 -1.65 16.88 -10.89
C LEU A 261 -0.23 17.17 -11.39
N ARG A 262 0.70 16.22 -11.27
CA ARG A 262 2.14 16.39 -11.56
C ARG A 262 2.66 15.30 -12.51
N PRO A 263 2.27 15.32 -13.80
CA PRO A 263 2.64 14.27 -14.76
C PRO A 263 4.16 14.08 -14.88
N GLY A 264 4.95 15.15 -14.92
CA GLY A 264 6.41 15.03 -14.97
C GLY A 264 7.03 14.32 -13.75
N LEU A 265 6.47 14.50 -12.55
CA LEU A 265 6.90 13.77 -11.36
C LEU A 265 6.46 12.31 -11.42
N LYS A 266 5.25 12.05 -11.91
CA LYS A 266 4.71 10.71 -12.11
C LYS A 266 5.56 9.91 -13.10
N ASP A 267 5.96 10.50 -14.22
CA ASP A 267 6.83 9.88 -15.22
C ASP A 267 8.22 9.60 -14.65
N TYR A 268 8.80 10.58 -13.93
CA TYR A 268 10.08 10.40 -13.23
C TYR A 268 10.03 9.23 -12.24
N LEU A 269 8.99 9.16 -11.41
CA LEU A 269 8.78 8.06 -10.48
C LEU A 269 8.59 6.72 -11.20
N ASN A 270 7.86 6.71 -12.31
CA ASN A 270 7.63 5.50 -13.10
C ASN A 270 8.95 4.91 -13.60
N GLU A 271 9.81 5.75 -14.18
CA GLU A 271 11.10 5.31 -14.72
C GLU A 271 12.11 4.96 -13.62
N ARG A 272 12.21 5.79 -12.58
CA ARG A 272 13.30 5.69 -11.60
C ARG A 272 13.01 4.79 -10.43
N PHE A 273 11.77 4.74 -9.98
CA PHE A 273 11.38 3.96 -8.81
C PHE A 273 10.60 2.71 -9.23
N PHE A 274 9.48 2.86 -9.94
CA PHE A 274 8.64 1.70 -10.28
C PHE A 274 9.36 0.71 -11.21
N THR A 275 9.94 1.19 -12.30
CA THR A 275 10.59 0.31 -13.28
C THR A 275 11.88 -0.29 -12.73
N ARG A 276 12.75 0.53 -12.12
CA ARG A 276 14.10 0.10 -11.71
C ARG A 276 14.15 -0.59 -10.36
N GLU A 277 13.41 -0.11 -9.36
CA GLU A 277 13.48 -0.64 -7.99
C GLU A 277 12.40 -1.71 -7.75
N LEU A 278 11.20 -1.53 -8.33
CA LEU A 278 10.07 -2.44 -8.08
C LEU A 278 9.80 -3.42 -9.22
N ASN A 279 10.46 -3.28 -10.37
CA ASN A 279 10.15 -4.04 -11.60
C ASN A 279 8.63 -4.03 -11.90
N SER A 280 8.04 -2.84 -11.83
CA SER A 280 6.59 -2.60 -11.93
C SER A 280 6.35 -1.25 -12.63
N GLU A 281 5.09 -0.86 -12.74
CA GLU A 281 4.67 0.40 -13.37
C GLU A 281 3.80 1.21 -12.43
N VAL A 282 3.90 2.54 -12.51
CA VAL A 282 3.09 3.48 -11.72
C VAL A 282 1.60 3.26 -11.96
N GLY A 283 1.21 2.86 -13.18
CA GLY A 283 -0.18 2.57 -13.54
C GLY A 283 -0.79 1.48 -12.65
N ARG A 284 -0.05 0.39 -12.39
CA ARG A 284 -0.52 -0.72 -11.55
C ARG A 284 -0.74 -0.28 -10.09
N PHE A 285 0.14 0.57 -9.58
CA PHE A 285 -0.03 1.16 -8.25
C PHE A 285 -1.27 2.05 -8.19
N MET A 286 -1.45 2.94 -9.19
CA MET A 286 -2.63 3.80 -9.26
C MET A 286 -3.93 2.99 -9.35
N SER A 287 -3.97 1.93 -10.16
CA SER A 287 -5.13 1.02 -10.21
C SER A 287 -5.43 0.35 -8.88
N SER A 288 -4.40 -0.01 -8.10
CA SER A 288 -4.59 -0.58 -6.76
C SER A 288 -5.17 0.45 -5.79
N VAL A 289 -4.72 1.70 -5.88
CA VAL A 289 -5.30 2.82 -5.12
C VAL A 289 -6.75 3.05 -5.51
N ASP A 290 -7.06 3.11 -6.80
CA ASP A 290 -8.43 3.36 -7.29
C ASP A 290 -9.38 2.23 -6.89
N ALA A 291 -8.94 0.97 -6.97
CA ALA A 291 -9.71 -0.19 -6.51
C ALA A 291 -10.07 -0.07 -5.02
N PHE A 292 -9.11 0.31 -4.16
CA PHE A 292 -9.37 0.52 -2.73
C PHE A 292 -10.29 1.72 -2.47
N LEU A 293 -10.15 2.81 -3.24
CA LEU A 293 -11.00 3.99 -3.08
C LEU A 293 -12.46 3.70 -3.44
N LEU A 294 -12.70 2.85 -4.45
CA LEU A 294 -14.03 2.42 -4.90
C LEU A 294 -14.65 1.32 -4.04
N MET A 295 -13.84 0.47 -3.41
CA MET A 295 -14.32 -0.62 -2.56
C MET A 295 -15.19 -0.11 -1.40
N GLU A 296 -16.41 -0.63 -1.25
CA GLU A 296 -17.28 -0.28 -0.12
C GLU A 296 -16.75 -0.86 1.19
N TYR A 297 -17.06 -0.21 2.30
CA TYR A 297 -16.74 -0.77 3.61
C TYR A 297 -17.54 -2.07 3.82
N ASN A 298 -16.87 -3.16 4.17
CA ASN A 298 -17.51 -4.42 4.48
C ASN A 298 -17.08 -4.85 5.89
N HIS A 299 -17.98 -4.71 6.86
CA HIS A 299 -17.67 -5.02 8.25
C HIS A 299 -17.38 -6.50 8.51
N ARG A 300 -17.92 -7.39 7.65
CA ARG A 300 -17.71 -8.84 7.73
C ARG A 300 -16.39 -9.28 7.07
N ASP A 301 -15.77 -8.42 6.27
CA ASP A 301 -14.52 -8.69 5.56
C ASP A 301 -13.54 -7.52 5.75
N LEU A 302 -13.14 -7.28 7.00
CA LEU A 302 -12.10 -6.31 7.32
C LEU A 302 -10.71 -6.76 6.81
N GLY A 303 -10.51 -8.06 6.67
CA GLY A 303 -9.27 -8.67 6.19
C GLY A 303 -8.82 -8.14 4.85
N SER A 304 -9.69 -8.22 3.83
CA SER A 304 -9.37 -7.74 2.49
C SER A 304 -8.97 -6.26 2.48
N GLN A 305 -9.63 -5.44 3.30
CA GLN A 305 -9.36 -4.01 3.38
C GLN A 305 -8.01 -3.71 4.04
N ILE A 306 -7.69 -4.42 5.13
CA ILE A 306 -6.40 -4.33 5.82
C ILE A 306 -5.27 -4.72 4.87
N SER A 307 -5.42 -5.82 4.12
CA SER A 307 -4.41 -6.27 3.15
C SER A 307 -4.18 -5.26 2.03
N MET A 308 -5.24 -4.64 1.49
CA MET A 308 -5.08 -3.57 0.49
C MET A 308 -4.37 -2.34 1.07
N ILE A 309 -4.72 -1.92 2.28
CA ILE A 309 -4.04 -0.82 2.99
C ILE A 309 -2.55 -1.13 3.16
N GLU A 310 -2.20 -2.32 3.62
CA GLU A 310 -0.80 -2.75 3.81
C GLU A 310 -0.01 -2.66 2.50
N ASN A 311 -0.56 -3.21 1.42
CA ASN A 311 0.08 -3.23 0.11
C ASN A 311 0.34 -1.82 -0.42
N ILE A 312 -0.67 -0.94 -0.37
CA ILE A 312 -0.53 0.44 -0.85
C ILE A 312 0.45 1.23 0.02
N LEU A 313 0.36 1.11 1.35
CA LEU A 313 1.28 1.79 2.28
C LEU A 313 2.73 1.35 2.07
N ASN A 314 2.97 0.07 1.80
CA ASN A 314 4.32 -0.45 1.56
C ASN A 314 4.97 0.22 0.33
N VAL A 315 4.22 0.36 -0.77
CA VAL A 315 4.70 1.06 -1.97
C VAL A 315 4.91 2.55 -1.69
N LEU A 316 3.96 3.18 -0.99
CA LEU A 316 4.04 4.60 -0.62
C LEU A 316 5.25 4.91 0.27
N ARG A 317 5.56 4.04 1.24
CA ARG A 317 6.77 4.12 2.06
C ARG A 317 8.02 4.02 1.18
N GLY A 318 8.06 3.05 0.26
CA GLY A 318 9.17 2.88 -0.68
C GLY A 318 9.38 4.12 -1.54
N MET A 319 8.30 4.68 -2.07
CA MET A 319 8.32 5.91 -2.88
C MET A 319 8.87 7.08 -2.07
N MET A 320 8.38 7.32 -0.85
CA MET A 320 8.90 8.40 0.00
C MET A 320 10.37 8.17 0.42
N ALA A 321 10.78 6.93 0.66
CA ALA A 321 12.17 6.60 0.94
C ALA A 321 13.09 6.87 -0.25
N PHE A 322 12.65 6.52 -1.47
CA PHE A 322 13.36 6.85 -2.71
C PHE A 322 13.51 8.37 -2.87
N LEU A 323 12.41 9.13 -2.71
CA LEU A 323 12.43 10.59 -2.77
C LEU A 323 13.34 11.20 -1.68
N ALA A 324 13.40 10.60 -0.49
CA ALA A 324 14.28 11.02 0.60
C ALA A 324 15.78 10.76 0.36
N GLN A 325 16.12 10.07 -0.71
CA GLN A 325 17.50 9.82 -1.16
C GLN A 325 17.83 10.55 -2.46
N THR A 326 16.83 11.12 -3.16
CA THR A 326 17.03 11.87 -4.39
C THR A 326 17.85 13.14 -4.14
N LYS A 327 18.93 13.32 -4.88
CA LYS A 327 19.76 14.54 -4.81
C LYS A 327 19.17 15.64 -5.71
N PRO A 328 19.33 16.93 -5.35
CA PRO A 328 18.85 18.06 -6.17
C PRO A 328 19.34 18.03 -7.62
N GLU A 329 20.59 17.58 -7.84
CA GLU A 329 21.22 17.42 -9.15
C GLU A 329 20.44 16.48 -10.08
N GLN A 330 19.83 15.43 -9.52
CA GLN A 330 19.02 14.45 -10.25
C GLN A 330 17.68 15.02 -10.71
N LEU A 331 17.27 16.13 -10.09
CA LEU A 331 16.07 16.90 -10.40
C LEU A 331 16.40 18.18 -11.19
N GLY A 332 17.68 18.44 -11.49
CA GLY A 332 18.16 19.61 -12.24
C GLY A 332 17.58 19.70 -13.66
N GLU A 333 17.99 20.71 -14.45
CA GLU A 333 17.52 20.87 -15.83
C GLU A 333 17.85 19.60 -16.60
N GLN A 334 16.87 18.71 -16.69
CA GLN A 334 17.01 17.55 -17.54
C GLN A 334 17.04 18.12 -18.94
N ALA A 335 18.08 17.82 -19.71
CA ALA A 335 17.97 17.93 -21.15
C ALA A 335 16.84 16.99 -21.57
N VAL A 336 15.61 17.51 -21.56
CA VAL A 336 14.43 16.84 -22.05
C VAL A 336 14.67 16.68 -23.55
N ALA A 337 14.16 15.59 -24.13
CA ALA A 337 14.12 15.46 -25.57
C ALA A 337 13.30 16.63 -26.15
N THR A 338 13.98 17.70 -26.54
CA THR A 338 13.42 18.82 -27.30
C THR A 338 13.46 18.46 -28.77
N GLU A 339 12.62 19.09 -29.59
CA GLU A 339 12.68 18.88 -31.04
C GLU A 339 14.05 19.25 -31.61
N THR A 340 14.72 20.23 -31.00
CA THR A 340 16.05 20.70 -31.40
C THR A 340 17.00 20.88 -30.23
N LEU A 341 18.30 20.70 -30.47
CA LEU A 341 19.39 20.90 -29.52
C LEU A 341 20.46 21.79 -30.17
N THR A 342 20.89 22.85 -29.50
CA THR A 342 22.07 23.62 -29.95
C THR A 342 23.30 23.13 -29.20
N TYR A 343 24.31 22.64 -29.92
CA TYR A 343 25.57 22.17 -29.35
C TYR A 343 26.75 22.57 -30.24
N ALA A 344 27.82 23.09 -29.64
CA ALA A 344 29.02 23.58 -30.35
C ALA A 344 28.70 24.50 -31.57
N GLY A 345 27.71 25.39 -31.41
CA GLY A 345 27.31 26.36 -32.44
C GLY A 345 26.45 25.79 -33.58
N LYS A 346 26.02 24.52 -33.51
CA LYS A 346 25.12 23.89 -34.50
C LYS A 346 23.80 23.49 -33.86
N THR A 347 22.72 23.54 -34.64
CA THR A 347 21.39 23.08 -34.22
C THR A 347 21.12 21.68 -34.79
N TYR A 348 20.88 20.73 -33.90
CA TYR A 348 20.53 19.36 -34.22
C TYR A 348 19.03 19.15 -34.01
N ARG A 349 18.42 18.21 -34.72
CA ARG A 349 17.04 17.75 -34.57
C ARG A 349 16.99 16.41 -33.87
N ASN A 350 15.97 16.21 -33.04
CA ASN A 350 15.74 14.96 -32.34
C ASN A 350 15.57 13.81 -33.36
N LEU A 351 16.27 12.70 -33.12
CA LEU A 351 16.17 11.50 -33.91
C LEU A 351 15.48 10.40 -33.10
N ALA A 352 14.24 10.10 -33.47
CA ALA A 352 13.48 9.03 -32.85
C ALA A 352 14.15 7.66 -33.07
N TYR A 353 14.21 6.86 -32.01
CA TYR A 353 14.71 5.49 -32.03
C TYR A 353 13.66 4.54 -31.44
N THR A 354 13.64 3.29 -31.92
CA THR A 354 12.63 2.28 -31.55
C THR A 354 13.12 1.33 -30.47
N ALA A 355 14.44 1.06 -30.42
CA ALA A 355 15.02 0.15 -29.45
C ALA A 355 16.46 0.53 -29.13
N CYS A 356 16.89 0.17 -27.92
CA CYS A 356 18.27 0.26 -27.47
C CYS A 356 18.66 -1.07 -26.81
N ARG A 357 19.78 -1.67 -27.24
CA ARG A 357 20.26 -2.95 -26.74
C ARG A 357 21.75 -2.85 -26.40
N MET A 358 22.14 -3.47 -25.31
CA MET A 358 23.55 -3.64 -24.93
C MET A 358 24.03 -5.05 -25.30
N GLU A 359 25.19 -5.14 -25.95
CA GLU A 359 25.92 -6.37 -26.27
C GLU A 359 27.36 -6.23 -25.76
N GLN A 360 27.93 -7.25 -25.13
CA GLN A 360 29.30 -7.23 -24.63
C GLN A 360 30.14 -8.27 -25.35
N VAL A 361 31.29 -7.86 -25.91
CA VAL A 361 32.23 -8.74 -26.62
C VAL A 361 33.64 -8.44 -26.11
N GLY A 362 34.19 -9.35 -25.29
CA GLY A 362 35.47 -9.14 -24.62
C GLY A 362 35.44 -7.92 -23.69
N GLU A 363 36.39 -7.01 -23.88
CA GLU A 363 36.49 -5.73 -23.12
C GLU A 363 35.58 -4.61 -23.66
N LEU A 364 34.89 -4.84 -24.78
CA LEU A 364 34.09 -3.83 -25.46
C LEU A 364 32.60 -4.00 -25.16
N SER A 365 31.94 -2.89 -24.91
CA SER A 365 30.49 -2.82 -24.71
C SER A 365 29.86 -2.05 -25.86
N TYR A 366 28.91 -2.67 -26.54
CA TYR A 366 28.22 -2.15 -27.72
C TYR A 366 26.81 -1.76 -27.33
N LEU A 367 26.53 -0.47 -27.33
CA LEU A 367 25.18 0.06 -27.18
C LEU A 367 24.61 0.32 -28.58
N GLN A 368 23.72 -0.56 -29.01
CA GLN A 368 23.07 -0.51 -30.32
C GLN A 368 21.75 0.23 -30.21
N ILE A 369 21.60 1.28 -31.01
CA ILE A 369 20.44 2.17 -31.03
C ILE A 369 19.78 2.04 -32.41
N GLN A 370 18.57 1.49 -32.43
CA GLN A 370 17.82 1.26 -33.66
C GLN A 370 17.01 2.52 -34.02
N ILE A 371 17.33 3.16 -35.13
CA ILE A 371 16.64 4.38 -35.59
C ILE A 371 15.26 3.99 -36.12
N ALA A 372 14.24 4.80 -35.81
CA ALA A 372 12.86 4.51 -36.17
C ALA A 372 12.64 4.45 -37.68
N GLU A 373 13.24 5.40 -38.41
CA GLU A 373 13.17 5.47 -39.86
C GLU A 373 14.59 5.69 -40.45
N PRO A 374 15.01 4.90 -41.45
CA PRO A 374 16.29 5.08 -42.12
C PRO A 374 16.42 6.51 -42.68
N CYS A 375 17.48 7.21 -42.31
CA CYS A 375 17.64 8.60 -42.69
C CYS A 375 19.11 9.01 -42.83
N PRO A 376 19.41 10.08 -43.58
CA PRO A 376 20.77 10.60 -43.63
C PRO A 376 21.16 11.19 -42.27
N VAL A 377 22.42 10.98 -41.90
CA VAL A 377 23.08 11.55 -40.72
C VAL A 377 24.41 12.13 -41.18
N ASN A 378 24.53 13.45 -41.09
CA ASN A 378 25.77 14.17 -41.43
C ASN A 378 26.65 14.43 -40.19
N ASP A 379 26.00 14.61 -39.05
CA ASP A 379 26.58 14.88 -37.75
C ASP A 379 25.56 14.46 -36.70
N SER A 380 26.00 14.10 -35.50
CA SER A 380 25.11 13.63 -34.44
C SER A 380 25.62 13.98 -33.06
N VAL A 381 24.72 14.26 -32.14
CA VAL A 381 25.04 14.38 -30.71
C VAL A 381 24.18 13.38 -29.97
N ILE A 382 24.80 12.53 -29.17
CA ILE A 382 24.08 11.56 -28.34
C ILE A 382 24.21 12.00 -26.88
N LEU A 383 23.08 12.24 -26.22
CA LEU A 383 23.04 12.59 -24.81
C LEU A 383 22.75 11.34 -23.98
N ILE A 384 23.68 10.97 -23.09
CA ILE A 384 23.51 9.86 -22.14
C ILE A 384 23.42 10.40 -20.72
N ASN A 385 22.61 9.78 -19.86
CA ASN A 385 22.52 10.15 -18.45
C ASN A 385 23.88 10.11 -17.76
N LYS A 386 24.27 11.25 -17.16
CA LYS A 386 25.54 11.39 -16.47
C LYS A 386 25.64 10.48 -15.24
N ASP A 387 24.54 10.25 -14.52
CA ASP A 387 24.50 9.44 -13.29
C ASP A 387 24.82 7.95 -13.47
N LEU A 388 24.91 7.46 -14.72
CA LEU A 388 25.33 6.09 -14.96
C LEU A 388 26.76 5.84 -14.45
N TYR A 389 27.64 6.84 -14.54
CA TYR A 389 29.03 6.72 -14.15
C TYR A 389 29.53 7.99 -13.47
N SER A 390 30.54 7.87 -12.62
CA SER A 390 31.22 9.03 -12.04
C SER A 390 31.95 9.84 -13.11
N ASP A 391 32.23 11.12 -12.84
CA ASP A 391 32.97 11.99 -13.77
C ASP A 391 34.36 11.43 -14.13
N ALA A 392 35.01 10.73 -13.19
CA ALA A 392 36.29 10.07 -13.42
C ALA A 392 36.15 8.84 -14.35
N GLU A 393 35.08 8.05 -14.17
CA GLU A 393 34.76 6.95 -15.09
C GLU A 393 34.47 7.48 -16.50
N TRP A 394 33.61 8.50 -16.64
CA TRP A 394 33.33 9.10 -17.95
C TRP A 394 34.59 9.60 -18.66
N ARG A 395 35.50 10.28 -17.95
CA ARG A 395 36.75 10.79 -18.52
C ARG A 395 37.74 9.70 -18.93
N SER A 396 37.66 8.53 -18.31
CA SER A 396 38.56 7.40 -18.62
C SER A 396 38.02 6.47 -19.70
N MET A 397 36.73 6.59 -20.07
CA MET A 397 36.14 5.82 -21.15
C MET A 397 36.68 6.26 -22.52
N GLN A 398 36.94 5.28 -23.37
CA GLN A 398 37.12 5.53 -24.80
C GLN A 398 35.83 5.12 -25.50
N VAL A 399 35.22 6.08 -26.22
CA VAL A 399 33.97 5.86 -26.93
C VAL A 399 34.19 6.05 -28.43
N ARG A 400 33.60 5.17 -29.24
CA ARG A 400 33.54 5.30 -30.69
C ARG A 400 32.11 5.16 -31.19
N LEU A 401 31.79 5.81 -32.30
CA LEU A 401 30.49 5.71 -32.98
C LEU A 401 30.65 4.92 -34.28
N GLY A 402 29.87 3.86 -34.43
CA GLY A 402 29.66 3.17 -35.69
C GLY A 402 28.26 3.41 -36.23
N MET A 403 28.12 3.49 -37.55
CA MET A 403 26.81 3.54 -38.22
C MET A 403 26.53 2.22 -38.94
N ASN A 404 25.28 1.77 -38.90
CA ASN A 404 24.83 0.51 -39.47
C ASN A 404 25.67 -0.68 -38.95
N GLU A 405 26.34 -1.43 -39.84
CA GLU A 405 27.13 -2.60 -39.47
C GLU A 405 28.60 -2.28 -39.13
N ALA A 406 29.00 -1.00 -39.11
CA ALA A 406 30.34 -0.60 -38.75
C ALA A 406 30.65 -0.94 -37.27
N ARG A 407 31.60 -1.85 -37.07
CA ARG A 407 32.06 -2.29 -35.74
C ARG A 407 33.58 -2.28 -35.58
N GLY A 408 34.34 -2.13 -36.68
CA GLY A 408 35.80 -2.24 -36.70
C GLY A 408 36.57 -0.95 -36.41
N LEU A 409 37.85 -1.11 -36.06
CA LEU A 409 38.85 -0.04 -36.09
C LEU A 409 39.02 0.44 -37.54
N GLY A 410 38.73 1.72 -37.80
CA GLY A 410 38.75 2.32 -39.15
C GLY A 410 37.37 2.55 -39.78
N GLU A 411 36.31 1.92 -39.25
CA GLU A 411 34.92 2.12 -39.70
C GLU A 411 34.10 2.98 -38.73
N THR A 412 34.72 3.36 -37.61
CA THR A 412 34.06 4.00 -36.47
C THR A 412 34.78 5.29 -36.10
N ASP A 413 34.03 6.32 -35.72
CA ASP A 413 34.60 7.61 -35.35
C ASP A 413 34.90 7.68 -33.86
N PRO A 414 36.04 8.24 -33.45
CA PRO A 414 36.26 8.57 -32.04
C PRO A 414 35.25 9.63 -31.58
N ILE A 415 34.77 9.50 -30.34
CA ILE A 415 33.83 10.43 -29.71
C ILE A 415 34.55 11.32 -28.70
N ASP A 416 34.21 12.61 -28.72
CA ASP A 416 34.46 13.53 -27.62
C ASP A 416 33.36 13.40 -26.56
N ILE A 417 33.81 13.25 -25.31
CA ILE A 417 32.96 13.07 -24.13
C ILE A 417 32.90 14.39 -23.38
N ASP A 418 31.78 15.08 -23.53
CA ASP A 418 31.51 16.35 -22.85
C ASP A 418 30.58 16.12 -21.66
N ILE A 419 31.16 16.20 -20.47
CA ILE A 419 30.45 16.03 -19.18
C ILE A 419 30.04 17.37 -18.54
N VAL A 420 30.28 18.50 -19.23
CA VAL A 420 30.19 19.85 -18.67
C VAL A 420 28.99 20.59 -19.24
N THR A 421 28.78 20.54 -20.57
CA THR A 421 27.79 21.37 -21.25
C THR A 421 26.36 21.12 -20.79
N PHE A 422 26.02 19.86 -20.47
CA PHE A 422 24.67 19.48 -20.05
C PHE A 422 24.74 18.91 -18.63
N GLY A 423 24.28 19.65 -17.62
CA GLY A 423 24.54 19.32 -16.21
C GLY A 423 24.29 17.85 -15.82
N ASN A 424 23.19 17.25 -16.28
CA ASN A 424 22.82 15.85 -15.98
C ASN A 424 23.03 14.87 -17.16
N LYS A 425 23.62 15.31 -18.26
CA LYS A 425 23.87 14.49 -19.45
C LYS A 425 25.33 14.58 -19.87
N VAL A 426 25.84 13.48 -20.39
CA VAL A 426 27.09 13.45 -21.14
C VAL A 426 26.75 13.58 -22.61
N ALA A 427 27.26 14.62 -23.25
CA ALA A 427 27.20 14.74 -24.70
C ALA A 427 28.34 13.95 -25.33
N LEU A 428 27.97 13.03 -26.21
CA LEU A 428 28.86 12.22 -27.02
C LEU A 428 28.80 12.76 -28.45
N HIS A 429 29.87 13.42 -28.88
CA HIS A 429 29.98 14.04 -30.19
C HIS A 429 31.10 13.38 -31.02
N PRO A 430 30.83 12.80 -32.20
CA PRO A 430 31.86 12.17 -33.03
C PRO A 430 32.78 13.23 -33.64
N ARG A 431 34.09 12.98 -33.63
CA ARG A 431 35.10 13.95 -34.11
C ARG A 431 35.08 14.13 -35.62
N ASP A 432 35.01 13.03 -36.37
CA ASP A 432 35.36 13.01 -37.79
C ASP A 432 34.16 12.97 -38.76
N MET A 433 32.95 13.24 -38.28
CA MET A 433 31.73 13.35 -39.11
C MET A 433 31.54 12.18 -40.10
N LEU A 434 31.28 10.97 -39.59
CA LEU A 434 30.76 9.86 -40.39
C LEU A 434 29.46 10.27 -41.09
N LYS A 435 29.57 10.65 -42.36
CA LYS A 435 28.43 10.96 -43.22
C LYS A 435 27.89 9.68 -43.81
N SER A 436 26.62 9.39 -43.53
CA SER A 436 25.92 8.27 -44.16
C SER A 436 24.57 8.72 -44.69
N SER A 437 24.24 8.31 -45.92
CA SER A 437 22.99 8.67 -46.59
C SER A 437 21.78 7.91 -46.04
N SER A 438 21.99 6.78 -45.37
CA SER A 438 20.92 5.95 -44.80
C SER A 438 21.41 5.21 -43.55
N VAL A 439 21.14 5.77 -42.39
CA VAL A 439 21.43 5.17 -41.08
C VAL A 439 20.19 4.52 -40.53
N ARG A 440 20.28 3.21 -40.29
CA ARG A 440 19.25 2.40 -39.62
C ARG A 440 19.59 2.13 -38.16
N LYS A 441 20.88 2.16 -37.83
CA LYS A 441 21.41 1.78 -36.52
C LYS A 441 22.62 2.64 -36.20
N CYS A 442 22.67 3.16 -34.98
CA CYS A 442 23.88 3.78 -34.40
C CYS A 442 24.43 2.85 -33.33
N THR A 443 25.73 2.60 -33.33
CA THR A 443 26.39 1.74 -32.36
C THR A 443 27.45 2.54 -31.60
N LEU A 444 27.22 2.77 -30.31
CA LEU A 444 28.25 3.31 -29.44
C LEU A 444 29.09 2.17 -28.88
N ILE A 445 30.40 2.24 -29.08
CA ILE A 445 31.36 1.25 -28.65
C ILE A 445 32.16 1.84 -27.50
N PHE A 446 31.98 1.29 -26.31
CA PHE A 446 32.65 1.73 -25.10
C PHE A 446 33.78 0.76 -24.75
N ARG A 447 34.94 1.32 -24.39
CA ARG A 447 36.06 0.61 -23.77
C ARG A 447 36.38 1.24 -22.42
N GLY A 448 36.66 0.41 -21.42
CA GLY A 448 36.96 0.87 -20.06
C GLY A 448 35.72 1.20 -19.23
N THR A 449 34.52 0.80 -19.66
CA THR A 449 33.31 0.91 -18.85
C THR A 449 33.41 -0.02 -17.64
N GLY A 450 33.52 0.54 -16.43
CA GLY A 450 33.61 -0.25 -15.19
C GLY A 450 32.52 -1.34 -15.10
N ASN A 451 31.26 -0.93 -14.96
CA ASN A 451 30.11 -1.85 -15.02
C ASN A 451 29.26 -1.58 -16.27
N PRO A 452 29.35 -2.41 -17.33
CA PRO A 452 28.62 -2.19 -18.58
C PRO A 452 27.11 -2.45 -18.47
N LYS A 453 26.66 -3.17 -17.43
CA LYS A 453 25.23 -3.41 -17.20
C LYS A 453 24.45 -2.12 -16.94
N LYS A 454 25.12 -1.04 -16.54
CA LYS A 454 24.48 0.28 -16.36
C LYS A 454 24.01 0.91 -17.68
N LEU A 455 24.56 0.48 -18.82
CA LEU A 455 24.11 0.89 -20.15
C LEU A 455 22.97 0.01 -20.71
N ALA A 456 22.57 -1.05 -19.98
CA ALA A 456 21.44 -1.87 -20.39
C ALA A 456 20.11 -1.19 -20.01
N GLY A 457 19.13 -1.23 -20.91
CA GLY A 457 17.76 -0.76 -20.62
C GLY A 457 17.62 0.76 -20.51
N LEU A 458 18.42 1.54 -21.23
CA LEU A 458 18.30 3.01 -21.24
C LEU A 458 16.95 3.45 -21.82
N GLY A 459 16.16 4.16 -21.02
CA GLY A 459 14.90 4.78 -21.44
C GLY A 459 15.12 6.06 -22.25
N LYS A 460 14.04 6.65 -22.77
CA LYS A 460 14.08 7.90 -23.56
C LYS A 460 14.62 9.09 -22.77
N MET A 461 14.47 9.06 -21.44
CA MET A 461 15.06 10.07 -20.56
C MET A 461 16.52 9.81 -20.23
N ASP A 462 17.05 8.61 -20.49
CA ASP A 462 18.46 8.30 -20.26
C ASP A 462 19.30 8.49 -21.53
N LEU A 463 18.75 8.19 -22.70
CA LEU A 463 19.42 8.27 -23.99
C LEU A 463 18.60 9.12 -24.96
N ILE A 464 19.22 10.15 -25.54
CA ILE A 464 18.60 10.98 -26.58
C ILE A 464 19.57 11.09 -27.73
N VAL A 465 19.09 10.87 -28.95
CA VAL A 465 19.90 10.99 -30.17
C VAL A 465 19.44 12.23 -30.93
N TYR A 466 20.40 13.05 -31.34
CA TYR A 466 20.17 14.20 -32.19
C TYR A 466 21.03 14.10 -33.45
N LYS A 467 20.53 14.62 -34.57
CA LYS A 467 21.25 14.68 -35.84
C LYS A 467 21.13 16.04 -36.52
N ILE A 468 22.05 16.34 -37.44
CA ILE A 468 21.92 17.49 -38.37
C ILE A 468 21.20 17.08 -39.65
#